data_AF-A0A7J2T713-F1
#
_entry.id   AF-A0A7J2T713-F1
#
_cell.length_a   1.000
_cell.length_b   1.000
_cell.length_c   1.000
_cell.angle_alpha   90.00
_cell.angle_beta   90.00
_cell.angle_gamma   90.00
#
_symmetry.space_group_name_H-M   'P 1'
#
loop_
_entity.id
_entity.type
_entity.pdbx_description
1 polymer ?
#
loop_
_entity_poly.entity_id
_entity_poly.type
_entity_poly.pdbx_seq_one_letter_code
_entity_poly.pdbx_strand_id
1 'polypeptide(L)'
;MQNDAVVDRYLIKNLRGIIYYSINTDPKDEISWLKRKFKYRELGISENLKAHSSWKRLVVLPRIVQDAVLDSVLQASKFLCPLLVLKEQSLSPLENAIVARIRTREKLSDKDLKFNIRLVNYAITDFYIKAIELGRQADVEGRRELAKNDLKRF
;
A
#
# COMPACT_ATOMS: atom_id res chain seq x y z
N MET A 1 -3.53 -24.77 3.51
CA MET A 1 -3.52 -24.67 2.03
C MET A 1 -4.88 -24.30 1.44
N GLN A 2 -5.93 -25.13 1.51
CA GLN A 2 -7.23 -24.78 0.89
C GLN A 2 -7.92 -23.57 1.56
N ASN A 3 -7.73 -23.42 2.88
CA ASN A 3 -8.31 -22.32 3.66
C ASN A 3 -7.59 -20.98 3.41
N ASP A 4 -6.27 -21.01 3.25
CA ASP A 4 -5.45 -19.80 3.04
C ASP A 4 -5.76 -19.14 1.69
N ALA A 5 -5.98 -19.95 0.64
CA ALA A 5 -6.35 -19.43 -0.68
C ALA A 5 -7.73 -18.76 -0.69
N VAL A 6 -8.67 -19.25 0.12
CA VAL A 6 -10.01 -18.65 0.27
C VAL A 6 -9.92 -17.32 1.02
N VAL A 7 -9.13 -17.28 2.09
CA VAL A 7 -8.86 -16.05 2.86
C VAL A 7 -8.14 -15.02 2.00
N ASP A 8 -7.09 -15.42 1.29
CA ASP A 8 -6.35 -14.52 0.39
C ASP A 8 -7.26 -13.96 -0.71
N ARG A 9 -8.13 -14.79 -1.30
CA ARG A 9 -9.11 -14.33 -2.30
C ARG A 9 -10.14 -13.36 -1.73
N TYR A 10 -10.56 -13.55 -0.47
CA TYR A 10 -11.43 -12.60 0.22
C TYR A 10 -10.70 -11.26 0.45
N LEU A 11 -9.47 -11.32 0.94
CA LEU A 11 -8.67 -10.13 1.25
C LEU A 11 -8.32 -9.34 0.00
N ILE A 12 -7.96 -9.98 -1.12
CA ILE A 12 -7.73 -9.30 -2.42
C ILE A 12 -8.92 -8.42 -2.82
N LYS A 13 -10.16 -8.82 -2.49
CA LYS A 13 -11.36 -8.04 -2.84
C LYS A 13 -11.67 -6.91 -1.85
N ASN A 14 -11.24 -7.04 -0.60
CA ASN A 14 -11.72 -6.21 0.52
C ASN A 14 -10.67 -5.28 1.10
N LEU A 15 -9.40 -5.65 0.99
CA LEU A 15 -8.26 -4.89 1.48
C LEU A 15 -8.03 -3.66 0.57
N ARG A 16 -7.89 -2.49 1.17
CA ARG A 16 -7.78 -1.20 0.45
C ARG A 16 -6.42 -0.52 0.58
N GLY A 17 -5.51 -1.16 1.29
CA GLY A 17 -4.14 -0.74 1.41
C GLY A 17 -3.45 -1.45 2.55
N ILE A 18 -2.13 -1.55 2.46
CA ILE A 18 -1.25 -1.98 3.55
C ILE A 18 -0.74 -0.74 4.25
N ILE A 19 -0.80 -0.72 5.58
CA ILE A 19 -0.24 0.35 6.38
C ILE A 19 1.23 0.02 6.67
N TYR A 20 2.08 1.03 6.53
CA TYR A 20 3.46 0.98 7.00
C TYR A 20 3.82 2.28 7.72
N TYR A 21 4.57 2.14 8.81
CA TYR A 21 5.22 3.25 9.50
C TYR A 21 6.49 2.73 10.18
N SER A 22 7.48 3.60 10.35
CA SER A 22 8.71 3.26 11.06
C SER A 22 8.43 2.92 12.53
N ILE A 23 9.14 1.93 13.08
CA ILE A 23 8.96 1.44 14.46
C ILE A 23 9.12 2.58 15.50
N ASN A 24 9.99 3.55 15.22
CA ASN A 24 10.29 4.68 16.12
C ASN A 24 9.34 5.89 15.92
N THR A 25 8.16 5.67 15.35
CA THR A 25 7.23 6.74 15.00
C THR A 25 5.83 6.42 15.53
N ASP A 26 5.15 7.43 16.04
CA ASP A 26 3.76 7.31 16.53
C ASP A 26 2.76 7.77 15.44
N PRO A 27 2.06 6.86 14.74
CA PRO A 27 1.10 7.19 13.70
C PRO A 27 -0.35 7.35 14.21
N LYS A 28 -0.57 7.63 15.51
CA LYS A 28 -1.92 7.67 16.12
C LYS A 28 -2.93 8.53 15.38
N ASP A 29 -2.54 9.71 14.90
CA ASP A 29 -3.45 10.64 14.22
C ASP A 29 -3.87 10.10 12.85
N GLU A 30 -2.92 9.58 12.09
CA GLU A 30 -3.15 8.97 10.79
C GLU A 30 -3.98 7.69 10.92
N ILE A 31 -3.69 6.83 11.91
CA ILE A 31 -4.50 5.64 12.21
C ILE A 31 -5.93 6.05 12.60
N SER A 32 -6.08 7.08 13.44
CA SER A 32 -7.39 7.58 13.84
C SER A 32 -8.17 8.13 12.64
N TRP A 33 -7.49 8.83 11.73
CA TRP A 33 -8.08 9.30 10.48
C TRP A 33 -8.50 8.13 9.60
N LEU A 34 -7.63 7.15 9.36
CA LEU A 34 -7.91 5.95 8.57
C LEU A 34 -9.09 5.17 9.14
N LYS A 35 -9.16 5.00 10.46
CA LYS A 35 -10.29 4.35 11.15
C LYS A 35 -11.62 5.03 10.87
N ARG A 36 -11.66 6.37 10.85
CA ARG A 36 -12.87 7.13 10.52
C ARG A 36 -13.26 6.99 9.04
N LYS A 37 -12.29 6.99 8.12
CA LYS A 37 -12.54 7.01 6.67
C LYS A 37 -12.75 5.64 6.04
N PHE A 38 -12.04 4.61 6.53
CA PHE A 38 -12.13 3.21 6.11
C PHE A 38 -13.04 2.39 7.04
N LYS A 39 -14.15 2.98 7.52
CA LYS A 39 -15.07 2.34 8.49
C LYS A 39 -15.56 0.95 8.08
N TYR A 40 -15.74 0.72 6.78
CA TYR A 40 -16.31 -0.51 6.20
C TYR A 40 -15.32 -1.30 5.34
N ARG A 41 -14.04 -0.92 5.33
CA ARG A 41 -13.02 -1.50 4.47
C ARG A 41 -11.87 -2.01 5.32
N GLU A 42 -11.23 -3.06 4.85
CA GLU A 42 -10.08 -3.63 5.54
C GLU A 42 -8.81 -2.92 5.09
N LEU A 43 -7.93 -2.66 6.05
CA LEU A 43 -6.54 -2.32 5.79
C LEU A 43 -5.69 -3.43 6.37
N GLY A 44 -4.57 -3.72 5.72
CA GLY A 44 -3.61 -4.70 6.21
C GLY A 44 -2.47 -4.04 6.97
N ILE A 45 -1.82 -4.79 7.83
CA ILE A 45 -0.54 -4.43 8.43
C ILE A 45 0.31 -5.68 8.61
N SER A 46 1.61 -5.57 8.36
CA SER A 46 2.54 -6.68 8.61
C SER A 46 2.62 -6.98 10.11
N GLU A 47 2.63 -8.26 10.48
CA GLU A 47 2.90 -8.68 11.86
C GLU A 47 4.27 -8.22 12.39
N ASN A 48 5.23 -7.92 11.51
CA ASN A 48 6.53 -7.37 11.89
C ASN A 48 6.40 -6.00 12.60
N LEU A 49 5.34 -5.24 12.32
CA LEU A 49 5.10 -3.94 12.93
C LEU A 49 4.43 -4.01 14.31
N LYS A 50 4.14 -5.22 14.82
CA LYS A 50 3.53 -5.49 16.15
C LYS A 50 2.40 -4.52 16.51
N ALA A 51 1.53 -4.23 15.55
CA ALA A 51 0.46 -3.26 15.75
C ALA A 51 -0.61 -3.83 16.69
N HIS A 52 -0.51 -3.50 17.98
CA HIS A 52 -1.61 -3.72 18.91
C HIS A 52 -2.69 -2.68 18.64
N SER A 53 -3.69 -3.08 17.84
CA SER A 53 -4.78 -2.21 17.44
C SER A 53 -6.12 -2.81 17.84
N SER A 54 -6.95 -2.03 18.53
CA SER A 54 -8.36 -2.37 18.78
C SER A 54 -9.25 -2.19 17.53
N TRP A 55 -8.66 -1.80 16.40
CA TRP A 55 -9.39 -1.59 15.16
C TRP A 55 -9.69 -2.92 14.47
N LYS A 56 -10.91 -3.43 14.63
CA LYS A 56 -11.39 -4.70 14.04
C LYS A 56 -11.22 -4.83 12.51
N ARG A 57 -10.99 -3.74 11.77
CA ARG A 57 -10.78 -3.76 10.30
C ARG A 57 -9.32 -3.63 9.90
N LEU A 58 -8.41 -3.52 10.87
CA LEU A 58 -6.99 -3.64 10.64
C LEU A 58 -6.61 -5.11 10.75
N VAL A 59 -6.35 -5.74 9.61
CA VAL A 59 -6.01 -7.15 9.51
C VAL A 59 -4.50 -7.28 9.67
N VAL A 60 -4.06 -8.03 10.68
CA VAL A 60 -2.65 -8.40 10.85
C VAL A 60 -2.35 -9.53 9.89
N LEU A 61 -1.38 -9.32 9.00
CA LEU A 61 -0.99 -10.25 7.95
C LEU A 61 0.26 -11.04 8.38
N PRO A 62 0.28 -12.38 8.16
CA PRO A 62 1.46 -13.19 8.44
C PRO A 62 2.67 -12.71 7.64
N ARG A 63 3.85 -12.61 8.26
CA ARG A 63 5.04 -12.09 7.58
C ARG A 63 5.48 -13.03 6.47
N ILE A 64 5.87 -12.43 5.34
CA ILE A 64 6.53 -13.09 4.21
C ILE A 64 8.04 -13.07 4.46
N VAL A 65 8.58 -11.95 4.93
CA VAL A 65 10.01 -11.75 5.28
C VAL A 65 10.15 -11.02 6.61
N GLN A 66 11.33 -11.09 7.23
CA GLN A 66 11.57 -10.45 8.55
C GLN A 66 11.73 -8.93 8.49
N ASP A 67 12.23 -8.40 7.36
CA ASP A 67 12.38 -6.96 7.19
C ASP A 67 11.01 -6.29 7.04
N ALA A 68 10.63 -5.42 7.98
CA ALA A 68 9.29 -4.84 8.04
C ALA A 68 8.97 -3.94 6.83
N VAL A 69 9.99 -3.31 6.23
CA VAL A 69 9.84 -2.40 5.08
C VAL A 69 9.53 -3.22 3.84
N LEU A 70 10.40 -4.20 3.56
CA LEU A 70 10.26 -5.10 2.44
C LEU A 70 8.99 -5.94 2.57
N ASP A 71 8.70 -6.45 3.76
CA ASP A 71 7.48 -7.23 4.01
C ASP A 71 6.24 -6.40 3.67
N SER A 72 6.19 -5.14 4.11
CA SER A 72 5.04 -4.26 3.84
C SER A 72 4.87 -3.98 2.33
N VAL A 73 5.96 -3.82 1.58
CA VAL A 73 5.93 -3.71 0.12
C VAL A 73 5.45 -5.01 -0.54
N LEU A 74 5.95 -6.17 -0.09
CA LEU A 74 5.55 -7.47 -0.61
C LEU A 74 4.08 -7.78 -0.33
N GLN A 75 3.57 -7.43 0.85
CA GLN A 75 2.15 -7.57 1.18
C GLN A 75 1.28 -6.67 0.27
N ALA A 76 1.70 -5.43 0.03
CA ALA A 76 0.96 -4.52 -0.84
C ALA A 76 0.90 -5.07 -2.27
N SER A 77 2.01 -5.65 -2.74
CA SER A 77 2.11 -6.36 -4.00
C SER A 77 1.22 -7.60 -4.06
N LYS A 78 1.29 -8.47 -3.05
CA LYS A 78 0.49 -9.70 -2.92
C LYS A 78 -1.01 -9.42 -3.04
N PHE A 79 -1.48 -8.35 -2.39
CA PHE A 79 -2.90 -7.99 -2.35
C PHE A 79 -3.32 -6.95 -3.39
N LEU A 80 -2.43 -6.57 -4.33
CA LEU A 80 -2.70 -5.62 -5.43
C LEU A 80 -3.33 -4.31 -4.95
N CYS A 81 -2.79 -3.76 -3.87
CA CYS A 81 -3.34 -2.59 -3.20
C CYS A 81 -2.22 -1.60 -2.82
N PRO A 82 -2.53 -0.33 -2.51
CA PRO A 82 -1.51 0.65 -2.17
C PRO A 82 -0.81 0.37 -0.84
N LEU A 83 0.46 0.72 -0.78
CA LEU A 83 1.18 0.91 0.48
C LEU A 83 0.91 2.32 1.01
N LEU A 84 0.17 2.42 2.11
CA LEU A 84 -0.11 3.65 2.84
C LEU A 84 1.01 3.88 3.87
N VAL A 85 1.99 4.69 3.48
CA VAL A 85 3.09 5.10 4.36
C VAL A 85 2.59 6.22 5.28
N LEU A 86 2.59 5.98 6.59
CA LEU A 86 2.16 6.96 7.59
C LEU A 86 3.37 7.65 8.18
N LYS A 87 3.24 8.97 8.36
CA LYS A 87 4.30 9.90 8.76
C LYS A 87 5.44 9.97 7.73
N GLU A 88 5.85 11.19 7.39
CA GLU A 88 6.79 11.43 6.30
C GLU A 88 8.15 10.74 6.52
N GLN A 89 8.65 10.71 7.76
CA GLN A 89 9.91 10.04 8.09
C GLN A 89 9.91 8.53 7.81
N SER A 90 8.73 7.91 7.73
CA SER A 90 8.60 6.50 7.36
C SER A 90 8.92 6.25 5.88
N LEU A 91 8.99 7.29 5.05
CA LEU A 91 9.36 7.13 3.64
C LEU A 91 10.85 6.86 3.45
N SER A 92 11.71 7.32 4.36
CA SER A 92 13.17 7.25 4.26
C SER A 92 13.73 5.88 3.84
N PRO A 93 13.34 4.74 4.45
CA PRO A 93 13.87 3.43 4.04
C PRO A 93 13.37 2.95 2.67
N LEU A 94 12.32 3.57 2.12
CA LEU A 94 11.76 3.24 0.80
C LEU A 94 12.35 4.10 -0.33
N GLU A 95 13.16 5.12 -0.02
CA GLU A 95 13.62 6.13 -0.97
C GLU A 95 14.24 5.52 -2.25
N ASN A 96 15.10 4.50 -2.08
CA ASN A 96 15.79 3.81 -3.17
C ASN A 96 14.88 2.94 -4.05
N ALA A 97 13.68 2.59 -3.56
CA ALA A 97 12.71 1.79 -4.31
C ALA A 97 11.76 2.65 -5.15
N ILE A 98 11.77 3.98 -4.96
CA ILE A 98 10.82 4.87 -5.64
C ILE A 98 11.34 5.25 -7.03
N VAL A 99 10.58 4.85 -8.05
CA VAL A 99 10.90 5.13 -9.46
C VAL A 99 10.44 6.53 -9.89
N ALA A 100 9.30 6.98 -9.37
CA ALA A 100 8.67 8.24 -9.76
C ALA A 100 7.90 8.85 -8.58
N ARG A 101 7.83 10.19 -8.50
CA ARG A 101 7.19 10.91 -7.38
C ARG A 101 6.31 12.03 -7.91
N ILE A 102 5.13 12.15 -7.30
CA ILE A 102 4.28 13.33 -7.40
C ILE A 102 4.13 13.93 -6.00
N ARG A 103 4.25 15.26 -5.89
CA ARG A 103 4.09 16.01 -4.65
C ARG A 103 3.14 17.17 -4.91
N THR A 104 2.35 17.52 -3.91
CA THR A 104 1.50 18.72 -3.93
C THR A 104 1.92 19.68 -2.82
N ARG A 105 1.77 20.98 -3.08
CA ARG A 105 1.90 22.04 -2.06
C ARG A 105 0.56 22.34 -1.37
N GLU A 106 -0.53 21.87 -1.97
CA GLU A 106 -1.88 22.07 -1.44
C GLU A 106 -2.14 21.09 -0.29
N LYS A 107 -2.75 21.61 0.77
CA LYS A 107 -3.27 20.76 1.85
C LYS A 107 -4.54 20.08 1.36
N LEU A 108 -4.44 18.79 1.04
CA LEU A 108 -5.59 18.01 0.58
C LEU A 108 -6.67 17.91 1.66
N SER A 109 -7.93 18.14 1.26
CA SER A 109 -9.06 17.91 2.15
C SER A 109 -9.28 16.41 2.41
N ASP A 110 -10.08 16.07 3.42
CA ASP A 110 -10.49 14.68 3.67
C ASP A 110 -11.13 14.01 2.45
N LYS A 111 -11.87 14.79 1.64
CA LYS A 111 -12.50 14.32 0.41
C LYS A 111 -11.45 14.00 -0.64
N ASP A 112 -10.47 14.87 -0.81
CA ASP A 112 -9.41 14.71 -1.82
C ASP A 112 -8.46 13.57 -1.46
N LEU A 113 -8.08 13.44 -0.18
CA LEU A 113 -7.29 12.30 0.28
C LEU A 113 -8.00 10.97 0.00
N LYS A 114 -9.29 10.87 0.35
CA LYS A 114 -10.07 9.65 0.10
C LYS A 114 -10.22 9.35 -1.40
N PHE A 115 -10.42 10.38 -2.21
CA PHE A 115 -10.49 10.26 -3.66
C PHE A 115 -9.17 9.74 -4.23
N ASN A 116 -8.04 10.35 -3.83
CA ASN A 116 -6.71 9.96 -4.29
C ASN A 116 -6.36 8.53 -3.89
N ILE A 117 -6.61 8.10 -2.65
CA ILE A 117 -6.36 6.69 -2.26
C ILE A 117 -7.16 5.72 -3.14
N ARG A 118 -8.40 6.05 -3.48
CA ARG A 118 -9.23 5.24 -4.39
C ARG A 118 -8.66 5.24 -5.82
N LEU A 119 -8.22 6.39 -6.32
CA LEU A 119 -7.62 6.53 -7.64
C LEU A 119 -6.32 5.71 -7.75
N VAL A 120 -5.45 5.79 -6.73
CA VAL A 120 -4.23 4.97 -6.64
C VAL A 120 -4.55 3.49 -6.68
N ASN A 121 -5.59 3.04 -5.96
CA ASN A 121 -5.97 1.62 -5.97
C ASN A 121 -6.39 1.13 -7.37
N TYR A 122 -7.03 1.99 -8.18
CA TYR A 122 -7.34 1.67 -9.58
C TYR A 122 -6.10 1.67 -10.47
N ALA A 123 -5.25 2.70 -10.32
CA ALA A 123 -3.99 2.81 -11.04
C ALA A 123 -3.11 1.56 -10.81
N ILE A 124 -2.99 1.09 -9.57
CA ILE A 124 -2.25 -0.14 -9.22
C ILE A 124 -2.79 -1.36 -9.95
N THR A 125 -4.11 -1.53 -10.01
CA THR A 125 -4.70 -2.71 -10.65
C THR A 125 -4.35 -2.75 -12.15
N ASP A 126 -4.47 -1.61 -12.83
CA ASP A 126 -4.13 -1.48 -14.26
C ASP A 126 -2.62 -1.63 -14.48
N PHE A 127 -1.81 -1.01 -13.61
CA PHE A 127 -0.36 -1.02 -13.66
C PHE A 127 0.20 -2.44 -13.54
N TYR A 128 -0.31 -3.24 -12.60
CA TYR A 128 0.24 -4.57 -12.33
C TYR A 128 0.12 -5.52 -13.51
N ILE A 129 -0.99 -5.48 -14.25
CA ILE A 129 -1.17 -6.32 -15.44
C ILE A 129 -0.05 -6.04 -16.43
N LYS A 130 0.19 -4.76 -16.75
CA LYS A 130 1.21 -4.37 -17.71
C LYS A 130 2.63 -4.60 -17.19
N ALA A 131 2.86 -4.35 -15.90
CA ALA A 131 4.15 -4.58 -15.26
C ALA A 131 4.56 -6.06 -15.27
N ILE A 132 3.61 -6.99 -15.11
CA ILE A 132 3.86 -8.44 -15.20
C ILE A 132 4.25 -8.84 -16.62
N GLU A 133 3.54 -8.32 -17.64
CA GLU A 133 3.88 -8.59 -19.04
C GLU A 133 5.31 -8.16 -19.37
N LEU A 134 5.68 -6.93 -19.02
CA LEU A 134 7.02 -6.40 -19.23
C LEU A 134 8.07 -7.16 -18.41
N GLY A 135 7.72 -7.56 -17.18
CA GLY A 135 8.57 -8.40 -16.34
C GLY A 135 8.90 -9.76 -16.97
N ARG A 136 7.92 -10.41 -17.63
CA ARG A 136 8.14 -11.68 -18.37
C ARG A 136 9.07 -11.52 -19.57
N GLN A 137 9.14 -10.32 -20.13
CA GLN A 137 10.04 -9.96 -21.24
C GLN A 137 11.42 -9.50 -20.75
N ALA A 138 11.65 -9.50 -19.42
CA ALA A 138 12.82 -8.90 -18.79
C ALA A 138 13.02 -7.41 -19.14
N ASP A 139 11.95 -6.72 -19.54
CA ASP A 139 11.99 -5.31 -19.91
C ASP A 139 11.95 -4.42 -18.65
N VAL A 140 13.13 -4.12 -18.13
CA VAL A 140 13.29 -3.25 -16.95
C VAL A 140 12.96 -1.81 -17.30
N GLU A 141 13.34 -1.35 -18.50
CA GLU A 141 13.17 0.05 -18.88
C GLU A 141 11.70 0.37 -19.19
N GLY A 142 11.01 -0.54 -19.88
CA GLY A 142 9.56 -0.44 -20.08
C GLY A 142 8.78 -0.38 -18.78
N ARG A 143 9.21 -1.11 -17.73
CA ARG A 143 8.58 -0.99 -16.40
C ARG A 143 8.80 0.38 -15.75
N ARG A 144 9.98 0.98 -15.94
CA ARG A 144 10.24 2.36 -15.46
C ARG A 144 9.40 3.38 -16.20
N GLU A 145 9.34 3.27 -17.53
CA GLU A 145 8.52 4.17 -18.35
C GLU A 145 7.03 4.01 -18.08
N LEU A 146 6.56 2.79 -17.82
CA LEU A 146 5.19 2.55 -17.36
C LEU A 146 4.91 3.33 -16.07
N ALA A 147 5.81 3.26 -15.07
CA ALA A 147 5.64 3.95 -13.80
C ALA A 147 5.62 5.48 -13.95
N LYS A 148 6.49 6.03 -14.82
CA LYS A 148 6.52 7.48 -15.12
C LYS A 148 5.27 7.94 -15.85
N ASN A 149 4.78 7.15 -16.81
CA ASN A 149 3.56 7.49 -17.55
C ASN A 149 2.31 7.43 -16.66
N ASP A 150 2.27 6.52 -15.70
CA ASP A 150 1.13 6.38 -14.78
C ASP A 150 0.96 7.61 -13.87
N LEU A 151 2.03 8.37 -13.62
CA LEU A 151 1.95 9.64 -12.90
C LEU A 151 1.01 10.65 -13.56
N LYS A 152 0.80 10.58 -14.88
CA LYS A 152 -0.09 11.50 -15.62
C LYS A 152 -1.58 11.35 -15.23
N ARG A 153 -1.92 10.32 -14.45
CA ARG A 153 -3.28 10.10 -13.92
C ARG A 153 -3.60 11.00 -12.71
N PHE A 154 -2.59 11.61 -12.09
CA PHE A 154 -2.68 12.37 -10.84
C PHE A 154 -2.31 13.83 -11.06
#